data_AF-A0A075AW87-F1
#
_entry.id   AF-A0A075AW87-F1
#
_cell.length_a   1.000
_cell.length_b   1.000
_cell.length_c   1.000
_cell.angle_alpha   90.00
_cell.angle_beta   90.00
_cell.angle_gamma   90.00
#
_symmetry.space_group_name_H-M   'P 1'
#
loop_
_entity.id
_entity.type
_entity.pdbx_description
1 polymer ?
#
loop_
_entity_poly.entity_id
_entity_poly.type
_entity_poly.pdbx_seq_one_letter_code
_entity_poly.pdbx_strand_id
1 'polypeptide(L)'
;MDINDLGNLANVGFTLTPEELTAVSSSLTLLQTSQGYSGVRLWGKVLGIQRDYYVAFCNGKDIVSDKNFFISFDLVQWMQLPNVTAEEKKLTSRIHQRFLGDPSYEYVIQNTKQPEVQESTTITEEKRLIAMIERIHDETFIMPRGSVYRDFSTNSIVLNPTFKGLSYDEATQMNFYYHSKPSDGFIRRSKMDPDDIIDEFDLFDALTDQNPNFWHLGSAENGMLVCLKNAKWPGSVSFHRSQNRSFGSFYFGLGVENREIGYGF
;
A
#
# COMPACT_ATOMS: atom_id res chain seq x y z
N MET A 1 -8.30 -0.23 0.41
CA MET A 1 -9.65 -0.54 0.94
C MET A 1 -10.39 -1.43 -0.03
N ASP A 2 -10.99 -2.54 0.43
CA ASP A 2 -11.83 -3.42 -0.41
C ASP A 2 -13.11 -2.69 -0.87
N ILE A 3 -13.70 -3.13 -1.99
CA ILE A 3 -14.96 -2.57 -2.52
C ILE A 3 -16.05 -2.60 -1.45
N ASN A 4 -16.15 -3.69 -0.69
CA ASN A 4 -17.16 -3.87 0.35
C ASN A 4 -16.93 -2.97 1.57
N ASP A 5 -15.70 -2.47 1.73
CA ASP A 5 -15.28 -1.69 2.88
C ASP A 5 -15.23 -0.19 2.60
N LEU A 6 -15.58 0.26 1.39
CA LEU A 6 -15.51 1.68 1.00
C LEU A 6 -16.34 2.61 1.90
N GLY A 7 -17.37 2.10 2.57
CA GLY A 7 -18.10 2.84 3.60
C GLY A 7 -17.24 3.26 4.80
N ASN A 8 -16.13 2.57 5.05
CA ASN A 8 -15.18 2.89 6.11
C ASN A 8 -14.18 4.00 5.71
N LEU A 9 -14.27 4.59 4.50
CA LEU A 9 -13.39 5.71 4.10
C LEU A 9 -13.46 6.87 5.11
N ALA A 10 -14.66 7.18 5.62
CA ALA A 10 -14.84 8.25 6.59
C ALA A 10 -13.98 8.05 7.85
N ASN A 11 -13.83 6.79 8.27
CA ASN A 11 -13.05 6.40 9.45
C ASN A 11 -11.54 6.59 9.26
N VAL A 12 -11.06 6.63 8.02
CA VAL A 12 -9.67 6.94 7.68
C VAL A 12 -9.47 8.42 7.29
N GLY A 13 -10.50 9.26 7.50
CA GLY A 13 -10.44 10.71 7.28
C GLY A 13 -10.63 11.14 5.83
N PHE A 14 -11.24 10.29 5.00
CA PHE A 14 -11.54 10.59 3.60
C PHE A 14 -13.00 10.27 3.28
N THR A 15 -13.64 11.03 2.41
CA THR A 15 -15.03 10.75 2.02
C THR A 15 -15.19 10.94 0.53
N LEU A 16 -15.94 10.05 -0.09
CA LEU A 16 -16.43 10.19 -1.45
C LEU A 16 -17.89 10.63 -1.42
N THR A 17 -18.30 11.35 -2.45
CA THR A 17 -19.72 11.58 -2.71
C THR A 17 -20.43 10.26 -3.02
N PRO A 18 -21.75 10.14 -2.81
CA PRO A 18 -22.50 8.92 -3.17
C PRO A 18 -22.34 8.53 -4.65
N GLU A 19 -22.24 9.52 -5.53
CA GLU A 19 -21.99 9.35 -6.96
C GLU A 19 -20.60 8.76 -7.21
N GLU A 20 -19.55 9.33 -6.62
CA GLU A 20 -18.18 8.81 -6.72
C GLU A 20 -18.07 7.40 -6.12
N LEU A 21 -18.76 7.13 -5.00
CA LEU A 21 -18.79 5.81 -4.35
C LEU A 21 -19.41 4.75 -5.25
N THR A 22 -20.51 5.09 -5.92
CA THR A 22 -21.18 4.20 -6.87
C THR A 22 -20.30 3.99 -8.11
N ALA A 23 -19.68 5.06 -8.61
CA ALA A 23 -18.78 5.01 -9.76
C ALA A 23 -17.57 4.11 -9.48
N VAL A 24 -16.87 4.32 -8.36
CA VAL A 24 -15.67 3.54 -7.99
C VAL A 24 -16.02 2.08 -7.73
N SER A 25 -17.13 1.79 -7.05
CA SER A 25 -17.55 0.41 -6.81
C SER A 25 -17.80 -0.32 -8.13
N SER A 26 -18.52 0.31 -9.06
CA SER A 26 -18.85 -0.29 -10.35
C SER A 26 -17.60 -0.48 -11.23
N SER A 27 -16.75 0.54 -11.30
CA SER A 27 -15.57 0.52 -12.16
C SER A 27 -14.50 -0.46 -11.66
N LEU A 28 -14.29 -0.57 -10.34
CA LEU A 28 -13.38 -1.54 -9.75
C LEU A 28 -13.86 -2.98 -9.95
N THR A 29 -15.17 -3.26 -9.80
CA THR A 29 -15.73 -4.59 -10.10
C THR A 29 -15.53 -4.97 -11.57
N LEU A 30 -15.70 -4.02 -12.49
CA LEU A 30 -15.43 -4.24 -13.91
C LEU A 30 -13.93 -4.49 -14.15
N LEU A 31 -13.05 -3.73 -13.51
CA LEU A 31 -11.59 -3.91 -13.60
C LEU A 31 -11.17 -5.30 -13.11
N GLN A 32 -11.72 -5.74 -11.97
CA GLN A 32 -11.45 -7.07 -11.41
C GLN A 32 -11.87 -8.19 -12.36
N THR A 33 -13.09 -8.10 -12.92
CA THR A 33 -13.65 -9.14 -13.80
C THR A 33 -12.97 -9.17 -15.16
N SER A 34 -12.69 -8.02 -15.75
CA SER A 34 -12.12 -7.92 -17.11
C SER A 34 -10.67 -8.38 -17.19
N GLN A 35 -9.86 -8.13 -16.15
CA GLN A 35 -8.44 -8.49 -16.11
C GLN A 35 -8.15 -9.74 -15.27
N GLY A 36 -9.17 -10.35 -14.65
CA GLY A 36 -9.02 -11.61 -13.90
C GLY A 36 -8.23 -11.49 -12.60
N TYR A 37 -8.24 -10.32 -11.95
CA TYR A 37 -7.55 -10.12 -10.67
C TYR A 37 -8.29 -10.82 -9.52
N SER A 38 -7.53 -11.36 -8.56
CA SER A 38 -8.13 -12.05 -7.40
C SER A 38 -8.65 -11.06 -6.36
N GLY A 39 -7.99 -9.90 -6.24
CA GLY A 39 -8.46 -8.81 -5.39
C GLY A 39 -8.25 -7.45 -6.04
N VAL A 40 -9.19 -6.55 -5.78
CA VAL A 40 -9.12 -5.15 -6.22
C VAL A 40 -9.48 -4.24 -5.06
N ARG A 41 -8.72 -3.16 -4.89
CA ARG A 41 -8.86 -2.24 -3.76
C ARG A 41 -8.64 -0.81 -4.24
N LEU A 42 -9.40 0.13 -3.70
CA LEU A 42 -9.03 1.53 -3.80
C LEU A 42 -7.83 1.75 -2.88
N TRP A 43 -6.66 2.08 -3.45
CA TRP A 43 -5.42 2.27 -2.71
C TRP A 43 -5.39 3.63 -2.02
N GLY A 44 -5.82 4.68 -2.71
CA GLY A 44 -5.71 6.03 -2.19
C GLY A 44 -5.96 7.12 -3.24
N LYS A 45 -5.71 8.35 -2.81
CA LYS A 45 -5.71 9.56 -3.63
C LYS A 45 -4.43 10.36 -3.40
N VAL A 46 -3.71 10.63 -4.49
CA VAL A 46 -2.48 11.44 -4.51
C VAL A 46 -2.82 12.83 -5.02
N LEU A 47 -2.49 13.85 -4.23
CA LEU A 47 -2.80 15.24 -4.55
C LEU A 47 -1.78 15.82 -5.53
N GLY A 48 -2.27 16.35 -6.65
CA GLY A 48 -1.46 17.07 -7.64
C GLY A 48 -1.68 18.57 -7.60
N ILE A 49 -0.97 19.31 -8.46
CA ILE A 49 -1.15 20.77 -8.59
C ILE A 49 -2.38 21.10 -9.45
N GLN A 50 -2.51 20.44 -10.60
CA GLN A 50 -3.60 20.67 -11.55
C GLN A 50 -4.72 19.64 -11.40
N ARG A 51 -4.35 18.37 -11.17
CA ARG A 51 -5.28 17.25 -11.03
C ARG A 51 -4.78 16.25 -10.01
N ASP A 52 -5.71 15.64 -9.28
CA ASP A 52 -5.41 14.58 -8.34
C ASP A 52 -5.49 13.21 -9.02
N TYR A 53 -4.72 12.25 -8.52
CA TYR A 53 -4.75 10.87 -8.97
C TYR A 53 -5.48 10.00 -7.97
N TYR A 54 -6.57 9.37 -8.37
CA TYR A 54 -7.10 8.20 -7.68
C TYR A 54 -6.29 6.98 -8.08
N VAL A 55 -5.97 6.12 -7.12
CA VAL A 55 -5.14 4.94 -7.35
C VAL A 55 -5.90 3.70 -6.92
N ALA A 56 -5.96 2.71 -7.81
CA ALA A 56 -6.41 1.36 -7.49
C ALA A 56 -5.22 0.42 -7.41
N PHE A 57 -5.35 -0.56 -6.51
CA PHE A 57 -4.41 -1.65 -6.34
C PHE A 57 -5.13 -2.96 -6.65
N CYS A 58 -4.55 -3.72 -7.57
CA CYS A 58 -5.02 -5.04 -7.96
C CYS A 58 -3.95 -6.06 -7.60
N ASN A 59 -4.35 -7.15 -6.94
CA ASN A 59 -3.47 -8.27 -6.68
C ASN A 59 -3.84 -9.49 -7.51
N GLY A 60 -2.82 -10.19 -7.99
CA GLY A 60 -2.94 -11.51 -8.58
C GLY A 60 -3.20 -12.59 -7.52
N LYS A 61 -2.74 -13.81 -7.80
CA LYS A 61 -2.92 -14.95 -6.90
C LYS A 61 -2.13 -14.75 -5.62
N ASP A 62 -0.89 -14.26 -5.74
CA ASP A 62 -0.09 -13.88 -4.59
C ASP A 62 -0.41 -12.44 -4.19
N ILE A 63 -0.96 -12.26 -2.99
CA ILE A 63 -1.40 -10.94 -2.51
C ILE A 63 -0.23 -9.98 -2.22
N VAL A 64 0.99 -10.52 -2.06
CA VAL A 64 2.19 -9.76 -1.70
C VAL A 64 3.08 -9.51 -2.91
N SER A 65 3.17 -10.44 -3.86
CA SER A 65 4.09 -10.33 -5.00
C SER A 65 3.43 -9.75 -6.25
N ASP A 66 2.17 -10.12 -6.52
CA ASP A 66 1.49 -9.79 -7.77
C ASP A 66 0.82 -8.40 -7.73
N LYS A 67 1.61 -7.34 -7.55
CA LYS A 67 1.10 -5.97 -7.41
C LYS A 67 0.90 -5.29 -8.77
N ASN A 68 -0.32 -4.84 -9.04
CA ASN A 68 -0.61 -3.98 -10.19
C ASN A 68 -1.32 -2.71 -9.71
N PHE A 69 -0.91 -1.57 -10.23
CA PHE A 69 -1.48 -0.28 -9.86
C PHE A 69 -2.09 0.40 -11.08
N PHE A 70 -3.24 1.03 -10.85
CA PHE A 70 -3.97 1.77 -11.86
C PHE A 70 -4.25 3.17 -11.34
N ILE A 71 -4.30 4.15 -12.24
CA ILE A 71 -4.68 5.52 -11.94
C ILE A 71 -5.97 5.91 -12.64
N SER A 72 -6.71 6.82 -12.02
CA SER A 72 -7.92 7.41 -12.56
C SER A 72 -8.02 8.87 -12.14
N PHE A 73 -8.67 9.69 -12.97
CA PHE A 73 -9.02 11.07 -12.64
C PHE A 73 -10.50 11.23 -12.28
N ASP A 74 -11.34 10.25 -12.62
CA ASP A 74 -12.80 10.32 -12.56
C ASP A 74 -13.43 9.15 -11.81
N LEU A 75 -12.62 8.22 -11.26
CA LEU A 75 -13.04 6.97 -10.60
C LEU A 75 -13.79 5.98 -11.52
N VAL A 76 -13.82 6.22 -12.83
CA VAL A 76 -14.51 5.38 -13.81
C VAL A 76 -13.51 4.73 -14.75
N GLN A 77 -12.63 5.52 -15.35
CA GLN A 77 -11.62 5.03 -16.28
C GLN A 77 -10.29 4.82 -15.57
N TRP A 78 -9.78 3.58 -15.65
CA TRP A 78 -8.54 3.17 -15.00
C TRP A 78 -7.45 2.92 -16.05
N MET A 79 -6.31 3.58 -15.88
CA MET A 79 -5.11 3.39 -16.70
C MET A 79 -4.06 2.66 -15.89
N GLN A 80 -3.53 1.56 -16.43
CA GLN A 80 -2.49 0.79 -15.76
C GLN A 80 -1.19 1.59 -15.75
N LEU A 81 -0.54 1.69 -14.59
CA LEU A 81 0.78 2.29 -14.48
C LEU A 81 1.86 1.33 -15.00
N PRO A 82 2.93 1.85 -15.64
CA PRO A 82 4.02 1.02 -16.09
C PRO A 82 4.85 0.48 -14.92
N ASN A 83 5.54 -0.63 -15.14
CA ASN A 83 6.53 -1.13 -14.20
C ASN A 83 7.78 -0.23 -14.21
N VAL A 84 8.40 -0.06 -13.05
CA VAL A 84 9.57 0.80 -12.89
C VAL A 84 10.76 0.02 -12.37
N THR A 85 11.90 0.20 -13.04
CA THR A 85 13.17 -0.47 -12.72
C THR A 85 13.80 0.11 -11.44
N ALA A 86 14.72 -0.64 -10.83
CA ALA A 86 15.43 -0.18 -9.64
C ALA A 86 16.29 1.09 -9.90
N GLU A 87 16.75 1.29 -11.13
CA GLU A 87 17.50 2.49 -11.52
C GLU A 87 16.59 3.71 -11.61
N GLU A 88 15.43 3.57 -12.25
CA GLU A 88 14.42 4.62 -12.30
C GLU A 88 13.89 4.98 -10.90
N LYS A 89 13.70 4.01 -10.00
CA LYS A 89 13.37 4.27 -8.58
C LYS A 89 14.44 5.14 -7.89
N LYS A 90 15.72 4.97 -8.23
CA LYS A 90 16.81 5.83 -7.71
C LYS A 90 16.84 7.22 -8.35
N LEU A 91 16.38 7.35 -9.60
CA LEU A 91 16.28 8.64 -10.27
C LEU A 91 15.10 9.46 -9.71
N THR A 92 13.93 8.84 -9.56
CA THR A 92 12.72 9.47 -9.03
C THR A 92 12.89 10.02 -7.62
N SER A 93 13.70 9.38 -6.78
CA SER A 93 14.00 9.85 -5.41
C SER A 93 14.75 11.18 -5.35
N ARG A 94 15.35 11.63 -6.46
CA ARG A 94 15.99 12.94 -6.58
C ARG A 94 14.99 14.07 -6.86
N ILE A 95 13.78 13.73 -7.30
CA ILE A 95 12.74 14.70 -7.65
C ILE A 95 11.86 14.98 -6.43
N HIS A 96 11.93 16.22 -5.94
CA HIS A 96 11.17 16.68 -4.77
C HIS A 96 9.98 17.60 -5.13
N GLN A 97 9.78 17.88 -6.42
CA GLN A 97 8.67 18.72 -6.91
C GLN A 97 7.31 18.07 -6.63
N ARG A 98 6.23 18.84 -6.50
CA ARG A 98 4.88 18.25 -6.43
C ARG A 98 4.49 17.63 -7.77
N PHE A 99 3.61 16.63 -7.73
CA PHE A 99 3.01 16.09 -8.94
C PHE A 99 2.16 17.16 -9.63
N LEU A 100 2.27 17.27 -10.95
CA LEU A 100 1.49 18.25 -11.72
C LEU A 100 0.05 17.77 -11.92
N GLY A 101 -0.17 16.46 -12.06
CA GLY A 101 -1.46 15.92 -12.50
C GLY A 101 -1.49 15.59 -13.99
N ASP A 102 -0.32 15.47 -14.62
CA ASP A 102 -0.15 15.03 -16.01
C ASP A 102 0.84 13.84 -16.08
N PRO A 103 0.36 12.60 -16.36
CA PRO A 103 1.19 11.40 -16.47
C PRO A 103 2.33 11.52 -17.50
N SER A 104 2.10 12.29 -18.56
CA SER A 104 3.04 12.45 -19.68
C SER A 104 4.09 13.53 -19.44
N TYR A 105 4.00 14.29 -18.35
CA TYR A 105 4.98 15.30 -18.03
C TYR A 105 6.37 14.68 -17.78
N GLU A 106 7.41 15.27 -18.35
CA GLU A 106 8.79 14.79 -18.22
C GLU A 106 9.62 15.66 -17.27
N TYR A 107 10.24 15.02 -16.29
CA TYR A 107 11.21 15.63 -15.40
C TYR A 107 12.62 15.47 -15.97
N VAL A 108 13.35 16.57 -16.10
CA VAL A 108 14.76 16.57 -16.52
C VAL A 108 15.66 16.43 -15.29
N ILE A 109 16.45 15.36 -15.22
CA ILE A 109 17.41 15.10 -14.13
C ILE A 109 18.82 15.22 -14.67
N GLN A 110 19.63 16.09 -14.06
CA GLN A 110 21.04 16.24 -14.42
C GLN A 110 21.87 15.10 -13.82
N ASN A 111 22.67 14.39 -14.63
CA ASN A 111 23.61 13.40 -14.10
C ASN A 111 24.85 14.08 -13.52
N THR A 112 25.11 13.80 -12.24
CA THR A 112 26.27 14.34 -11.52
C THR A 112 27.54 13.48 -11.68
N LYS A 113 27.46 12.35 -12.42
CA LYS A 113 28.51 11.33 -12.43
C LYS A 113 29.70 11.63 -13.35
N GLN A 114 29.58 12.55 -14.31
CA GLN A 114 30.68 12.94 -15.19
C GLN A 114 30.61 14.46 -15.51
N PRO A 115 31.62 15.26 -15.11
CA PRO A 115 31.60 16.71 -15.33
C PRO A 115 31.81 17.14 -16.80
N GLU A 116 32.23 16.24 -17.69
CA GLU A 116 32.56 16.57 -19.09
C GLU A 116 31.41 16.33 -20.08
N VAL A 117 30.37 15.59 -19.69
CA VAL A 117 29.18 15.35 -20.54
C VAL A 117 27.92 15.65 -19.73
N GLN A 118 27.23 16.73 -20.07
CA GLN A 118 25.92 17.07 -19.50
C GLN A 118 24.83 16.14 -20.06
N GLU A 119 24.91 14.84 -19.75
CA GLU A 119 23.83 13.91 -20.05
C GLU A 119 22.69 14.11 -19.05
N SER A 120 21.63 14.79 -19.48
CA SER A 120 20.37 14.84 -18.74
C SER A 120 19.53 13.60 -19.05
N THR A 121 19.02 12.93 -18.03
CA THR A 121 18.05 11.84 -18.18
C THR A 121 16.65 12.39 -17.93
N THR A 122 15.67 12.00 -18.74
CA THR A 122 14.27 12.33 -18.51
C THR A 122 13.53 11.17 -17.86
N ILE A 123 12.53 11.49 -17.04
CA ILE A 123 11.60 10.50 -16.49
C ILE A 123 10.19 11.06 -16.47
N THR A 124 9.21 10.25 -16.87
CA THR A 124 7.81 10.65 -16.90
C THR A 124 7.20 10.71 -15.50
N GLU A 125 6.16 11.52 -15.34
CA GLU A 125 5.43 11.65 -14.09
C GLU A 125 4.76 10.35 -13.67
N GLU A 126 4.22 9.58 -14.62
CA GLU A 126 3.67 8.25 -14.34
C GLU A 126 4.68 7.30 -13.69
N LYS A 127 5.94 7.29 -14.16
CA LYS A 127 7.03 6.45 -13.61
C LYS A 127 7.44 6.91 -12.22
N ARG A 128 7.43 8.22 -12.00
CA ARG A 128 7.65 8.80 -10.68
C ARG A 128 6.51 8.45 -9.71
N LEU A 129 5.27 8.51 -10.19
CA LEU A 129 4.07 8.25 -9.42
C LEU A 129 4.03 6.80 -8.94
N ILE A 130 4.23 5.83 -9.85
CA ILE A 130 4.28 4.41 -9.47
C ILE A 130 5.43 4.09 -8.51
N ALA A 131 6.63 4.66 -8.72
CA ALA A 131 7.75 4.45 -7.81
C ALA A 131 7.44 4.94 -6.39
N MET A 132 6.71 6.05 -6.26
CA MET A 132 6.24 6.57 -4.98
C MET A 132 5.14 5.69 -4.39
N ILE A 133 4.12 5.31 -5.17
CA ILE A 133 3.01 4.45 -4.74
C ILE A 133 3.54 3.11 -4.22
N GLU A 134 4.42 2.44 -4.97
CA GLU A 134 5.03 1.18 -4.56
C GLU A 134 5.82 1.33 -3.26
N ARG A 135 6.57 2.42 -3.11
CA ARG A 135 7.33 2.68 -1.88
C ARG A 135 6.41 2.86 -0.68
N ILE A 136 5.37 3.68 -0.81
CA ILE A 136 4.39 3.87 0.28
C ILE A 136 3.67 2.56 0.58
N HIS A 137 3.26 1.82 -0.45
CA HIS A 137 2.58 0.54 -0.28
C HIS A 137 3.46 -0.47 0.47
N ASP A 138 4.73 -0.62 0.07
CA ASP A 138 5.67 -1.53 0.71
C ASP A 138 5.95 -1.18 2.17
N GLU A 139 5.98 0.11 2.50
CA GLU A 139 6.30 0.58 3.85
C GLU A 139 5.06 0.70 4.77
N THR A 140 3.84 0.78 4.21
CA THR A 140 2.63 1.09 4.98
C THR A 140 1.48 0.10 4.84
N PHE A 141 1.54 -0.84 3.89
CA PHE A 141 0.50 -1.86 3.79
C PHE A 141 0.69 -2.88 4.91
N ILE A 142 -0.34 -3.00 5.75
CA ILE A 142 -0.32 -3.87 6.93
C ILE A 142 -1.47 -4.87 6.90
N MET A 143 -1.29 -5.98 7.59
CA MET A 143 -2.26 -7.07 7.66
C MET A 143 -2.41 -7.54 9.11
N PRO A 144 -3.64 -7.77 9.60
CA PRO A 144 -3.84 -8.39 10.91
C PRO A 144 -3.22 -9.79 10.97
N ARG A 145 -2.72 -10.18 12.14
CA ARG A 145 -2.18 -11.51 12.39
C ARG A 145 -3.22 -12.59 12.09
N GLY A 146 -2.82 -13.62 11.35
CA GLY A 146 -3.68 -14.73 10.93
C GLY A 146 -4.64 -14.42 9.76
N SER A 147 -4.63 -13.19 9.23
CA SER A 147 -5.45 -12.82 8.06
C SER A 147 -4.97 -13.44 6.74
N VAL A 148 -3.73 -13.93 6.70
CA VAL A 148 -3.07 -14.50 5.53
C VAL A 148 -2.31 -15.76 5.91
N TYR A 149 -2.10 -16.64 4.94
CA TYR A 149 -1.26 -17.84 5.09
C TYR A 149 -0.51 -18.15 3.80
N ARG A 150 0.51 -19.00 3.91
CA ARG A 150 1.24 -19.52 2.75
C ARG A 150 0.56 -20.78 2.26
N ASP A 151 0.09 -20.77 1.03
CA ASP A 151 -0.36 -21.97 0.34
C ASP A 151 0.86 -22.73 -0.20
N PHE A 152 1.20 -23.86 0.42
CA PHE A 152 2.34 -24.68 0.03
C PHE A 152 2.21 -25.32 -1.36
N SER A 153 0.98 -25.49 -1.87
CA SER A 153 0.76 -26.11 -3.19
C SER A 153 1.15 -25.19 -4.34
N THR A 154 0.92 -23.88 -4.17
CA THR A 154 1.23 -22.84 -5.14
C THR A 154 2.45 -22.01 -4.75
N ASN A 155 2.94 -22.20 -3.53
CA ASN A 155 3.96 -21.38 -2.88
C ASN A 155 3.62 -19.89 -2.86
N SER A 156 2.33 -19.55 -2.74
CA SER A 156 1.84 -18.17 -2.77
C SER A 156 1.26 -17.73 -1.43
N ILE A 157 1.27 -16.43 -1.17
CA ILE A 157 0.63 -15.83 0.01
C ILE A 157 -0.80 -15.47 -0.34
N VAL A 158 -1.76 -16.02 0.40
CA VAL A 158 -3.20 -15.86 0.14
C VAL A 158 -3.96 -15.45 1.39
N LEU A 159 -5.15 -14.86 1.23
CA LEU A 159 -6.05 -14.54 2.34
C LEU A 159 -6.51 -15.83 3.02
N ASN A 160 -6.56 -15.82 4.34
CA ASN A 160 -7.06 -16.93 5.15
C ASN A 160 -8.61 -16.91 5.21
N PRO A 161 -9.32 -17.86 4.55
CA PRO A 161 -10.78 -17.90 4.56
C PRO A 161 -11.37 -18.23 5.94
N THR A 162 -10.56 -18.70 6.88
CA THR A 162 -10.98 -19.04 8.25
C THR A 162 -10.75 -17.90 9.25
N PHE A 163 -10.04 -16.84 8.85
CA PHE A 163 -9.83 -15.66 9.70
C PHE A 163 -11.16 -15.07 10.15
N LYS A 164 -11.30 -14.73 11.43
CA LYS A 164 -12.54 -14.16 12.00
C LYS A 164 -12.36 -12.72 12.47
N GLY A 165 -11.20 -12.12 12.23
CA GLY A 165 -10.80 -10.88 12.87
C GLY A 165 -10.05 -11.12 14.17
N LEU A 166 -9.23 -10.14 14.57
CA LEU A 166 -8.63 -10.11 15.90
C LEU A 166 -9.71 -9.85 16.96
N SER A 167 -9.56 -10.40 18.16
CA SER A 167 -10.39 -10.01 19.30
C SER A 167 -10.19 -8.54 19.67
N TYR A 168 -11.06 -7.98 20.51
CA TYR A 168 -10.94 -6.59 20.97
C TYR A 168 -9.59 -6.30 21.65
N ASP A 169 -9.12 -7.23 22.48
CA ASP A 169 -7.86 -7.10 23.21
C ASP A 169 -6.65 -7.19 22.27
N GLU A 170 -6.70 -8.12 21.31
CA GLU A 170 -5.62 -8.29 20.30
C GLU A 170 -5.58 -7.10 19.33
N ALA A 171 -6.73 -6.62 18.86
CA ALA A 171 -6.82 -5.54 17.88
C ALA A 171 -6.24 -4.22 18.39
N THR A 172 -6.26 -3.99 19.71
CA THR A 172 -5.70 -2.76 20.29
C THR A 172 -4.19 -2.84 20.53
N GLN A 173 -3.54 -3.94 20.16
CA GLN A 173 -2.12 -4.16 20.32
C GLN A 173 -1.40 -4.21 18.97
N MET A 174 -0.35 -3.40 18.84
CA MET A 174 0.34 -3.19 17.56
C MET A 174 1.10 -4.45 17.07
N ASN A 175 1.50 -5.35 17.96
CA ASN A 175 2.19 -6.61 17.64
C ASN A 175 1.29 -7.64 16.92
N PHE A 176 -0.03 -7.44 16.88
CA PHE A 176 -0.96 -8.26 16.09
C PHE A 176 -1.14 -7.74 14.65
N TYR A 177 -0.30 -6.81 14.22
CA TYR A 177 -0.27 -6.31 12.84
C TYR A 177 1.10 -6.56 12.23
N TYR A 178 1.09 -6.96 10.97
CA TYR A 178 2.28 -7.29 10.19
C TYR A 178 2.48 -6.36 9.02
N HIS A 179 3.74 -6.10 8.67
CA HIS A 179 4.09 -5.51 7.38
C HIS A 179 3.83 -6.53 6.26
N SER A 180 3.24 -6.06 5.16
CA SER A 180 2.99 -6.93 4.00
C SER A 180 4.25 -7.29 3.23
N LYS A 181 5.24 -6.40 3.22
CA LYS A 181 6.54 -6.68 2.63
C LYS A 181 7.23 -7.72 3.51
N PRO A 182 7.56 -8.90 2.97
CA PRO A 182 8.23 -9.89 3.76
C PRO A 182 9.65 -9.43 4.08
N SER A 183 10.10 -9.71 5.30
CA SER A 183 11.46 -9.41 5.72
C SER A 183 12.49 -10.27 4.99
N ASP A 184 13.75 -9.86 5.00
CA ASP A 184 14.84 -10.71 4.50
C ASP A 184 14.90 -12.06 5.25
N GLY A 185 14.46 -12.07 6.52
CA GLY A 185 14.24 -13.28 7.31
C GLY A 185 13.13 -14.16 6.75
N PHE A 186 12.01 -13.59 6.32
CA PHE A 186 10.99 -14.34 5.58
C PHE A 186 11.52 -14.91 4.27
N ILE A 187 12.22 -14.13 3.44
CA ILE A 187 12.72 -14.60 2.13
C ILE A 187 13.72 -15.75 2.31
N ARG A 188 14.49 -15.75 3.39
CA ARG A 188 15.37 -16.87 3.76
C ARG A 188 14.56 -18.11 4.17
N ARG A 189 13.58 -17.94 5.07
CA ARG A 189 12.68 -19.02 5.53
C ARG A 189 11.82 -19.58 4.41
N SER A 190 11.41 -18.75 3.45
CA SER A 190 10.62 -19.18 2.30
C SER A 190 11.39 -20.10 1.35
N LYS A 191 12.72 -20.12 1.46
CA LYS A 191 13.62 -21.00 0.68
C LYS A 191 14.09 -22.23 1.48
N MET A 192 13.71 -22.36 2.75
CA MET A 192 13.99 -23.54 3.56
C MET A 192 13.01 -24.66 3.24
N ASP A 193 13.46 -25.91 3.39
CA ASP A 193 12.60 -27.07 3.25
C ASP A 193 11.51 -27.05 4.34
N PRO A 194 10.27 -27.48 4.06
CA PRO A 194 9.17 -27.45 5.03
C PRO A 194 9.50 -28.16 6.35
N ASP A 195 10.33 -29.20 6.30
CA ASP A 195 10.77 -29.97 7.48
C ASP A 195 11.80 -29.22 8.34
N ASP A 196 12.47 -28.20 7.78
CA ASP A 196 13.44 -27.32 8.48
C ASP A 196 12.77 -26.06 9.06
N ILE A 197 11.51 -25.79 8.72
CA ILE A 197 10.72 -24.70 9.31
C ILE A 197 10.23 -25.16 10.68
N ILE A 198 11.13 -25.09 11.66
CA ILE A 198 10.82 -25.37 13.07
C ILE A 198 9.87 -24.28 13.56
N ASP A 199 8.57 -24.60 13.63
CA ASP A 199 7.57 -24.00 14.52
C ASP A 199 7.43 -22.45 14.51
N GLU A 200 7.86 -21.77 13.44
CA GLU A 200 7.61 -20.34 13.29
C GLU A 200 6.25 -20.10 12.64
N PHE A 201 5.23 -19.99 13.50
CA PHE A 201 3.83 -19.72 13.13
C PHE A 201 3.62 -18.40 12.36
N ASP A 202 4.59 -17.47 12.45
CA ASP A 202 4.47 -16.12 11.93
C ASP A 202 5.31 -15.91 10.65
N LEU A 203 4.59 -15.80 9.54
CA LEU A 203 5.13 -15.54 8.19
C LEU A 203 5.67 -14.11 8.04
N PHE A 204 5.33 -13.16 8.91
CA PHE A 204 5.70 -11.77 8.74
C PHE A 204 6.21 -11.18 10.05
N ASP A 205 7.03 -10.15 9.95
CA ASP A 205 7.53 -9.40 11.10
C ASP A 205 6.41 -8.51 11.66
N ALA A 206 6.30 -8.43 13.00
CA ALA A 206 5.36 -7.53 13.66
C ALA A 206 5.75 -6.07 13.41
N LEU A 207 4.76 -5.18 13.40
CA LEU A 207 5.00 -3.73 13.33
C LEU A 207 5.92 -3.22 14.44
N THR A 208 5.89 -3.87 15.61
CA THR A 208 6.75 -3.53 16.74
C THR A 208 8.22 -3.88 16.51
N ASP A 209 8.50 -4.85 15.63
CA ASP A 209 9.86 -5.33 15.37
C ASP A 209 10.60 -4.40 14.41
N GLN A 210 9.86 -3.66 13.58
CA GLN A 210 10.37 -2.78 12.53
C GLN A 210 9.88 -1.35 12.72
N ASN A 211 10.72 -0.49 13.33
CA ASN A 211 10.47 0.94 13.50
C ASN A 211 9.12 1.28 14.17
N PRO A 212 8.89 0.85 15.43
CA PRO A 212 7.62 1.05 16.14
C PRO A 212 7.18 2.52 16.21
N ASN A 213 8.14 3.46 16.20
CA ASN A 213 7.90 4.89 16.30
C ASN A 213 7.21 5.49 15.05
N PHE A 214 7.06 4.73 13.96
CA PHE A 214 6.38 5.21 12.76
C PHE A 214 4.88 4.95 12.76
N TRP A 215 4.34 4.27 13.78
CA TRP A 215 2.93 3.93 13.82
C TRP A 215 2.26 4.49 15.08
N HIS A 216 1.07 5.04 14.89
CA HIS A 216 0.18 5.42 15.98
C HIS A 216 -1.11 4.62 15.89
N LEU A 217 -1.36 3.78 16.89
CA LEU A 217 -2.59 3.02 17.02
C LEU A 217 -3.61 3.84 17.80
N GLY A 218 -4.81 3.98 17.24
CA GLY A 218 -5.97 4.54 17.91
C GLY A 218 -7.17 3.62 17.72
N SER A 219 -8.10 3.63 18.67
CA SER A 219 -9.35 2.88 18.57
C SER A 219 -10.55 3.81 18.72
N ALA A 220 -11.64 3.43 18.06
CA ALA A 220 -12.95 4.06 18.13
C ALA A 220 -14.02 2.99 18.35
N GLU A 221 -15.27 3.42 18.58
CA GLU A 221 -16.40 2.51 18.75
C GLU A 221 -16.14 1.44 19.85
N ASN A 222 -15.57 1.83 20.98
CA ASN A 222 -15.17 0.94 22.09
C ASN A 222 -14.24 -0.21 21.67
N GLY A 223 -13.31 0.05 20.75
CA GLY A 223 -12.36 -0.95 20.27
C GLY A 223 -12.87 -1.80 19.11
N MET A 224 -14.10 -1.56 18.62
CA MET A 224 -14.61 -2.23 17.42
C MET A 224 -13.88 -1.78 16.15
N LEU A 225 -13.45 -0.53 16.10
CA LEU A 225 -12.67 0.00 14.98
C LEU A 225 -11.29 0.39 15.49
N VAL A 226 -10.25 -0.15 14.86
CA VAL A 226 -8.87 0.22 15.11
C VAL A 226 -8.30 0.88 13.87
N CYS A 227 -7.61 2.00 14.06
CA CYS A 227 -6.91 2.73 13.02
C CYS A 227 -5.43 2.85 13.37
N LEU A 228 -4.57 2.54 12.40
CA LEU A 228 -3.13 2.72 12.50
C LEU A 228 -2.70 3.80 11.51
N LYS A 229 -2.15 4.90 12.04
CA LYS A 229 -1.65 6.02 11.23
C LYS A 229 -0.14 5.93 11.10
N ASN A 230 0.37 6.09 9.88
CA ASN A 230 1.80 6.08 9.65
C ASN A 230 2.38 7.51 9.75
N ALA A 231 3.33 7.72 10.67
CA ALA A 231 3.98 9.00 10.86
C ALA A 231 4.95 9.33 9.71
N LYS A 232 5.65 8.32 9.17
CA LYS A 232 6.64 8.44 8.08
C LYS A 232 6.00 8.87 6.77
N TRP A 233 4.79 8.39 6.51
CA TRP A 233 4.00 8.74 5.34
C TRP A 233 2.69 9.38 5.79
N PRO A 234 2.70 10.70 6.08
CA PRO A 234 1.50 11.43 6.42
C PRO A 234 0.42 11.23 5.34
N GLY A 235 -0.77 10.84 5.79
CA GLY A 235 -1.88 10.48 4.91
C GLY A 235 -2.09 8.97 4.73
N SER A 236 -1.14 8.12 5.14
CA SER A 236 -1.36 6.67 5.16
C SER A 236 -2.06 6.24 6.45
N VAL A 237 -3.25 5.70 6.31
CA VAL A 237 -4.06 5.18 7.42
C VAL A 237 -4.55 3.79 7.07
N SER A 238 -4.32 2.86 8.00
CA SER A 238 -4.85 1.51 7.95
C SER A 238 -5.95 1.35 8.98
N PHE A 239 -6.93 0.51 8.71
CA PHE A 239 -8.02 0.19 9.61
C PHE A 239 -8.24 -1.31 9.71
N HIS A 240 -8.80 -1.76 10.83
CA HIS A 240 -9.29 -3.11 11.05
C HIS A 240 -10.52 -3.06 11.95
N ARG A 241 -11.56 -3.83 11.61
CA ARG A 241 -12.72 -4.02 12.47
C ARG A 241 -12.52 -5.27 13.33
N SER A 242 -12.50 -5.10 14.65
CA SER A 242 -12.36 -6.20 15.61
C SER A 242 -13.48 -7.23 15.44
N GLN A 243 -13.15 -8.51 15.60
CA GLN A 243 -14.03 -9.65 15.37
C GLN A 243 -14.67 -9.69 13.97
N ASN A 244 -14.01 -9.05 12.99
CA ASN A 244 -14.42 -9.03 11.60
C ASN A 244 -13.20 -9.20 10.67
N ARG A 245 -13.43 -9.69 9.46
CA ARG A 245 -12.42 -9.85 8.41
C ARG A 245 -12.07 -8.53 7.71
N SER A 246 -12.86 -7.49 7.94
CA SER A 246 -12.73 -6.17 7.32
C SER A 246 -11.48 -5.46 7.82
N PHE A 247 -10.53 -5.29 6.90
CA PHE A 247 -9.34 -4.47 7.10
C PHE A 247 -8.86 -3.89 5.77
N GLY A 248 -8.09 -2.83 5.86
CA GLY A 248 -7.42 -2.30 4.69
C GLY A 248 -6.68 -1.03 5.03
N SER A 249 -6.11 -0.43 3.99
CA SER A 249 -5.46 0.86 4.08
C SER A 249 -6.00 1.81 3.02
N PHE A 250 -5.77 3.09 3.28
CA PHE A 250 -6.03 4.17 2.34
C PHE A 250 -4.94 5.22 2.51
N TYR A 251 -4.39 5.67 1.38
CA TYR A 251 -3.48 6.81 1.36
C TYR A 251 -4.21 8.06 0.87
N PHE A 252 -4.10 9.17 1.60
CA PHE A 252 -4.56 10.49 1.15
C PHE A 252 -3.51 11.56 1.43
N GLY A 253 -2.82 12.03 0.40
CA GLY A 253 -1.77 13.02 0.60
C GLY A 253 -0.92 13.35 -0.63
N LEU A 254 0.20 14.02 -0.38
CA LEU A 254 1.11 14.55 -1.42
C LEU A 254 2.17 13.55 -1.90
N GLY A 255 2.26 12.36 -1.30
CA GLY A 255 3.32 11.39 -1.58
C GLY A 255 4.69 11.78 -1.04
N VAL A 256 4.74 12.59 0.03
CA VAL A 256 6.00 13.11 0.61
C VAL A 256 6.33 12.35 1.89
N GLU A 257 7.55 11.82 1.95
CA GLU A 257 8.13 11.17 3.12
C GLU A 257 8.47 12.22 4.19
N ASN A 258 8.04 11.97 5.42
CA ASN A 258 8.47 12.74 6.58
C ASN A 258 9.84 12.23 7.06
N ARG A 259 10.90 12.99 6.74
CA ARG A 259 12.29 12.66 7.09
C ARG A 259 12.70 13.12 8.50
N GLU A 260 11.85 13.85 9.21
CA GLU A 260 12.21 14.51 10.47
C GLU A 260 11.84 13.69 11.73
N ILE A 261 11.21 12.53 11.57
CA ILE A 261 10.68 11.71 12.69
C ILE A 261 11.78 11.20 13.64
N GLY A 262 13.04 11.17 13.20
CA GLY A 262 14.17 10.81 14.04
C GLY A 262 14.59 11.87 15.07
N TYR A 263 14.06 13.10 15.01
CA TYR A 263 14.54 14.24 15.82
C TYR A 263 13.58 14.72 16.91
N GLY A 264 12.51 13.98 17.20
CA GLY A 264 11.50 14.44 18.16
C GLY A 264 10.90 13.33 19.00
N PHE A 265 11.69 12.79 19.93
CA PHE A 265 11.24 12.23 21.22
C PHE A 265 12.37 12.34 22.24
#